data_AF-A0A099IZX6-F1
#
_entry.id   AF-A0A099IZX6-F1
#
_cell.length_a   1.000
_cell.length_b   1.000
_cell.length_c   1.000
_cell.angle_alpha   90.00
_cell.angle_beta   90.00
_cell.angle_gamma   90.00
#
_symmetry.space_group_name_H-M   'P 1'
#
loop_
_entity.id
_entity.type
_entity.pdbx_description
1 polymer ?
#
loop_
_entity_poly.entity_id
_entity_poly.type
_entity_poly.pdbx_seq_one_letter_code
_entity_poly.pdbx_strand_id
1 'polypeptide(L)'
;DAIDDAEDARFGKDKRGDELPPELARRESRLVKLAEARAALEADAAVRARKEAEKKARDKGDDDDIAAQKGDDAAKNAVVRPKAQRNFTDPDSRIMKTADGSFHYAYNAQAIVDADHQIIVATTLTNIGVDVEQVVPLVEKLHATTGVLPGQVLADAGYCSASNLDYAKTVEAGSDGRTEFFIATGRMKHGERVPEVPRGR
;
A
#
# COMPACT_ATOMS: atom_id res chain seq x y z
N ASP A 1 -40.21 1.91 -17.73
CA ASP A 1 -41.04 2.90 -17.02
C ASP A 1 -40.48 3.19 -15.62
N ALA A 2 -40.68 2.37 -14.58
CA ALA A 2 -40.16 2.69 -13.23
C ALA A 2 -38.61 2.68 -13.10
N ILE A 3 -37.91 1.93 -13.94
CA ILE A 3 -36.43 1.93 -13.99
C ILE A 3 -35.93 3.17 -14.72
N ASP A 4 -36.55 3.53 -15.84
CA ASP A 4 -36.21 4.74 -16.62
C ASP A 4 -36.41 6.02 -15.79
N ASP A 5 -37.54 6.13 -15.06
CA ASP A 5 -37.80 7.31 -14.20
C ASP A 5 -36.79 7.42 -13.04
N ALA A 6 -36.32 6.27 -12.52
CA ALA A 6 -35.32 6.24 -11.45
C ALA A 6 -33.91 6.56 -11.97
N GLU A 7 -33.57 6.12 -13.18
CA GLU A 7 -32.31 6.45 -13.85
C GLU A 7 -32.28 7.93 -14.26
N ASP A 8 -33.37 8.45 -14.83
CA ASP A 8 -33.55 9.86 -15.19
C ASP A 8 -33.47 10.79 -13.98
N ALA A 9 -34.02 10.38 -12.83
CA ALA A 9 -33.90 11.14 -11.58
C ALA A 9 -32.46 11.17 -11.03
N ARG A 10 -31.66 10.14 -11.34
CA ARG A 10 -30.31 9.96 -10.79
C ARG A 10 -29.23 10.57 -11.67
N PHE A 11 -29.40 10.52 -12.99
CA PHE A 11 -28.41 10.96 -13.97
C PHE A 11 -28.90 12.15 -14.82
N GLY A 12 -30.20 12.35 -14.93
CA GLY A 12 -30.84 13.36 -15.78
C GLY A 12 -31.46 12.72 -17.02
N LYS A 13 -32.59 13.27 -17.48
CA LYS A 13 -33.46 12.74 -18.54
C LYS A 13 -32.79 12.40 -19.90
N ASP A 14 -31.63 13.00 -20.15
CA ASP A 14 -30.86 12.79 -21.39
C ASP A 14 -29.51 12.10 -21.12
N LYS A 15 -29.36 11.47 -19.94
CA LYS A 15 -28.11 10.87 -19.50
C LYS A 15 -28.29 9.42 -19.09
N ARG A 16 -27.49 8.55 -19.69
CA ARG A 16 -27.43 7.10 -19.41
C ARG A 16 -26.61 6.77 -18.17
N GLY A 17 -25.93 7.75 -17.58
CA GLY A 17 -25.07 7.57 -16.41
C GLY A 17 -23.71 6.93 -16.68
N ASP A 18 -23.45 6.50 -17.93
CA ASP A 18 -22.18 5.94 -18.40
C ASP A 18 -21.36 6.91 -19.27
N GLU A 19 -21.80 8.17 -19.40
CA GLU A 19 -21.10 9.15 -20.23
C GLU A 19 -19.68 9.41 -19.71
N LEU A 20 -18.76 9.56 -20.66
CA LEU A 20 -17.46 10.13 -20.36
C LEU A 20 -17.63 11.57 -19.88
N PRO A 21 -16.93 11.99 -18.80
CA PRO A 21 -16.89 13.38 -18.37
C PRO A 21 -16.62 14.33 -19.55
N PRO A 22 -17.14 15.58 -19.56
CA PRO A 22 -16.95 16.52 -20.67
C PRO A 22 -15.47 16.70 -21.10
N GLU A 23 -14.58 16.61 -20.13
CA GLU A 23 -13.11 16.61 -20.24
C GLU A 23 -12.52 15.38 -20.96
N LEU A 24 -13.25 14.27 -21.06
CA LEU A 24 -12.88 13.04 -21.79
C LEU A 24 -13.70 12.83 -23.08
N ALA A 25 -14.83 13.53 -23.22
CA ALA A 25 -15.71 13.44 -24.38
C ALA A 25 -15.10 14.06 -25.66
N ARG A 26 -14.21 15.06 -25.52
CA ARG A 26 -13.55 15.73 -26.66
C ARG A 26 -12.18 15.10 -26.95
N ARG A 27 -11.91 14.80 -28.23
CA ARG A 27 -10.67 14.13 -28.68
C ARG A 27 -9.40 14.87 -28.27
N GLU A 28 -9.41 16.20 -28.30
CA GLU A 28 -8.26 17.05 -27.96
C GLU A 28 -7.91 16.97 -26.47
N SER A 29 -8.90 17.10 -25.58
CA SER A 29 -8.69 17.01 -24.13
C SER A 29 -8.28 15.60 -23.70
N ARG A 30 -8.78 14.56 -24.38
CA ARG A 30 -8.33 13.18 -24.16
C ARG A 30 -6.86 12.98 -24.51
N LEU A 31 -6.36 13.58 -25.60
CA LEU A 31 -4.94 13.49 -25.95
C LEU A 31 -4.05 14.14 -24.90
N VAL A 32 -4.47 15.28 -24.35
CA VAL A 32 -3.78 15.95 -23.24
C VAL A 32 -3.71 15.04 -22.01
N LYS A 33 -4.85 14.49 -21.55
CA LYS A 33 -4.89 13.57 -20.40
C LYS A 33 -4.05 12.30 -20.61
N LEU A 34 -4.01 11.77 -21.84
CA LEU A 34 -3.16 10.62 -22.16
C LEU A 34 -1.67 10.95 -22.09
N ALA A 35 -1.27 12.14 -22.56
CA ALA A 35 0.11 12.60 -22.47
C ALA A 35 0.53 12.82 -21.00
N GLU A 36 -0.33 13.44 -20.19
CA GLU A 36 -0.11 13.62 -18.76
C GLU A 36 0.02 12.28 -18.02
N ALA A 37 -0.88 11.33 -18.29
CA ALA A 37 -0.83 10.00 -17.70
C ALA A 37 0.44 9.24 -18.08
N ARG A 38 0.88 9.37 -19.33
CA ARG A 38 2.14 8.78 -19.80
C ARG A 38 3.35 9.39 -19.09
N ALA A 39 3.44 10.73 -19.03
CA ALA A 39 4.52 11.41 -18.35
C ALA A 39 4.58 11.04 -16.85
N ALA A 40 3.43 10.91 -16.19
CA ALA A 40 3.36 10.45 -14.81
C ALA A 40 3.86 9.01 -14.64
N LEU A 41 3.51 8.09 -15.56
CA LEU A 41 4.03 6.72 -15.53
C LEU A 41 5.55 6.65 -15.74
N GLU A 42 6.09 7.51 -16.62
CA GLU A 42 7.54 7.66 -16.85
C GLU A 42 8.25 8.19 -15.59
N ALA A 43 7.69 9.22 -14.94
CA ALA A 43 8.20 9.73 -13.67
C ALA A 43 8.17 8.67 -12.54
N ASP A 44 7.05 7.97 -12.38
CA ASP A 44 6.91 6.87 -11.42
C ASP A 44 7.93 5.75 -11.68
N ALA A 45 8.26 5.47 -12.94
CA ALA A 45 9.27 4.49 -13.30
C ALA A 45 10.67 4.98 -12.91
N ALA A 46 10.99 6.25 -13.18
CA ALA A 46 12.27 6.87 -12.81
C ALA A 46 12.50 6.87 -11.30
N VAL A 47 11.50 7.27 -10.50
CA VAL A 47 11.58 7.26 -9.03
C VAL A 47 11.81 5.85 -8.49
N ARG A 48 11.08 4.86 -9.00
CA ARG A 48 11.26 3.46 -8.58
C ARG A 48 12.64 2.94 -8.94
N ALA A 49 13.10 3.17 -10.16
CA ALA A 49 14.43 2.74 -10.61
C ALA A 49 15.54 3.36 -9.76
N ARG A 50 15.42 4.67 -9.44
CA ARG A 50 16.34 5.37 -8.54
C ARG A 50 16.40 4.73 -7.17
N LYS A 51 15.24 4.57 -6.52
CA LYS A 51 15.14 4.01 -5.15
C LYS A 51 15.67 2.58 -5.08
N GLU A 52 15.36 1.74 -6.07
CA GLU A 52 15.87 0.37 -6.14
C GLU A 52 17.40 0.33 -6.33
N ALA A 53 17.94 1.20 -7.18
CA ALA A 53 19.38 1.28 -7.42
C ALA A 53 20.15 1.81 -6.21
N GLU A 54 19.66 2.88 -5.57
CA GLU A 54 20.23 3.43 -4.33
C GLU A 54 20.24 2.39 -3.21
N LYS A 55 19.10 1.72 -2.98
CA LYS A 55 19.00 0.66 -1.97
C LYS A 55 20.01 -0.44 -2.25
N LYS A 56 20.09 -0.93 -3.49
CA LYS A 56 21.02 -1.99 -3.88
C LYS A 56 22.48 -1.57 -3.74
N ALA A 57 22.81 -0.29 -3.96
CA ALA A 57 24.14 0.25 -3.77
C ALA A 57 24.51 0.28 -2.27
N ARG A 58 23.61 0.79 -1.44
CA ARG A 58 23.76 0.80 0.03
C ARG A 58 23.88 -0.61 0.61
N ASP A 59 23.05 -1.55 0.15
CA ASP A 59 23.12 -2.96 0.57
C ASP A 59 24.47 -3.62 0.20
N LYS A 60 25.18 -3.07 -0.80
CA LYS A 60 26.54 -3.50 -1.19
C LYS A 60 27.67 -2.77 -0.44
N GLY A 61 27.34 -1.80 0.40
CA GLY A 61 28.30 -0.97 1.11
C GLY A 61 28.93 0.14 0.25
N ASP A 62 28.31 0.52 -0.86
CA ASP A 62 28.71 1.74 -1.58
C ASP A 62 28.43 2.97 -0.70
N ASP A 63 29.23 4.02 -0.85
CA ASP A 63 28.97 5.31 -0.20
C ASP A 63 27.74 6.03 -0.80
N ASP A 64 27.28 7.09 -0.12
CA ASP A 64 26.07 7.81 -0.51
C ASP A 64 26.21 8.53 -1.87
N ASP A 65 27.41 9.00 -2.22
CA ASP A 65 27.66 9.68 -3.50
C ASP A 65 27.57 8.68 -4.67
N ILE A 66 28.16 7.50 -4.52
CA ILE A 66 28.07 6.40 -5.49
C ILE A 66 26.63 5.89 -5.58
N ALA A 67 25.94 5.75 -4.45
CA ALA A 67 24.54 5.34 -4.42
C ALA A 67 23.65 6.34 -5.16
N ALA A 68 23.84 7.65 -4.93
CA ALA A 68 23.12 8.70 -5.62
C ALA A 68 23.39 8.69 -7.14
N GLN A 69 24.66 8.56 -7.55
CA GLN A 69 25.03 8.50 -8.96
C GLN A 69 24.37 7.29 -9.68
N LYS A 70 24.44 6.11 -9.06
CA LYS A 70 23.75 4.91 -9.59
C LYS A 70 22.24 5.09 -9.64
N GLY A 71 21.68 5.77 -8.64
CA GLY A 71 20.27 6.15 -8.60
C GLY A 71 19.86 7.02 -9.79
N ASP A 72 20.61 8.09 -10.05
CA ASP A 72 20.32 9.04 -11.13
C ASP A 72 20.49 8.39 -12.51
N ASP A 73 21.48 7.52 -12.68
CA ASP A 73 21.68 6.77 -13.92
C ASP A 73 20.55 5.74 -14.16
N ALA A 74 20.06 5.08 -13.10
CA ALA A 74 18.89 4.21 -13.20
C ALA A 74 17.62 4.99 -13.53
N ALA A 75 17.44 6.19 -12.96
CA ALA A 75 16.29 7.05 -13.23
C ALA A 75 16.22 7.48 -14.70
N LYS A 76 17.35 7.90 -15.28
CA LYS A 76 17.45 8.34 -16.69
C LYS A 76 17.13 7.22 -17.67
N ASN A 77 17.48 5.98 -17.33
CA ASN A 77 17.28 4.80 -18.17
C ASN A 77 16.01 4.01 -17.81
N ALA A 78 15.14 4.58 -16.96
CA ALA A 78 13.94 3.89 -16.50
C ALA A 78 12.96 3.69 -17.65
N VAL A 79 12.42 2.48 -17.75
CA VAL A 79 11.42 2.10 -18.75
C VAL A 79 10.09 1.81 -18.05
N VAL A 80 9.02 2.41 -18.54
CA VAL A 80 7.67 2.11 -18.07
C VAL A 80 7.34 0.65 -18.34
N ARG A 81 6.93 -0.08 -17.30
CA ARG A 81 6.55 -1.49 -17.44
C ARG A 81 5.36 -1.62 -18.41
N PRO A 82 5.33 -2.62 -19.31
CA PRO A 82 4.24 -2.77 -20.28
C PRO A 82 2.82 -2.85 -19.68
N LYS A 83 2.71 -3.34 -18.44
CA LYS A 83 1.43 -3.45 -17.69
C LYS A 83 1.20 -2.29 -16.72
N ALA A 84 2.01 -1.23 -16.76
CA ALA A 84 1.80 -0.07 -15.92
C ALA A 84 0.52 0.65 -16.36
N GLN A 85 -0.34 0.94 -15.39
CA GLN A 85 -1.62 1.59 -15.61
C GLN A 85 -1.80 2.69 -14.57
N ARG A 86 -2.50 3.76 -14.96
CA ARG A 86 -2.87 4.89 -14.11
C ARG A 86 -4.33 5.19 -14.35
N ASN A 87 -5.08 5.42 -13.28
CA ASN A 87 -6.49 5.79 -13.35
C ASN A 87 -6.58 7.28 -13.73
N PHE A 88 -7.52 7.62 -14.62
CA PHE A 88 -7.71 9.01 -15.09
C PHE A 88 -8.51 9.87 -14.12
N THR A 89 -9.35 9.26 -13.27
CA THR A 89 -10.21 9.96 -12.32
C THR A 89 -9.51 10.15 -10.99
N ASP A 90 -8.89 9.08 -10.48
CA ASP A 90 -8.08 9.11 -9.28
C ASP A 90 -6.68 8.56 -9.58
N PRO A 91 -5.72 9.44 -9.92
CA PRO A 91 -4.43 9.00 -10.41
C PRO A 91 -3.59 8.21 -9.40
N ASP A 92 -3.87 8.32 -8.10
CA ASP A 92 -3.09 7.66 -7.05
C ASP A 92 -3.63 6.29 -6.66
N SER A 93 -4.88 6.00 -7.01
CA SER A 93 -5.47 4.66 -6.93
C SER A 93 -4.74 3.65 -7.83
N ARG A 94 -4.75 2.37 -7.44
CA ARG A 94 -4.16 1.28 -8.23
C ARG A 94 -5.13 0.11 -8.33
N ILE A 95 -5.01 -0.68 -9.39
CA ILE A 95 -5.78 -1.91 -9.52
C ILE A 95 -5.29 -2.91 -8.48
N MET A 96 -6.18 -3.33 -7.59
CA MET A 96 -5.89 -4.29 -6.52
C MET A 96 -6.94 -5.39 -6.52
N LYS A 97 -6.51 -6.60 -6.13
CA LYS A 97 -7.44 -7.71 -5.92
C LYS A 97 -8.16 -7.52 -4.59
N THR A 98 -9.48 -7.56 -4.61
CA THR A 98 -10.34 -7.42 -3.44
C THR A 98 -10.84 -8.77 -2.93
N ALA A 99 -11.47 -8.76 -1.74
CA ALA A 99 -11.93 -9.97 -1.06
C ALA A 99 -12.99 -10.76 -1.85
N ASP A 100 -13.77 -10.08 -2.71
CA ASP A 100 -14.74 -10.69 -3.64
C ASP A 100 -14.06 -11.44 -4.82
N GLY A 101 -12.74 -11.40 -4.92
CA GLY A 101 -11.96 -11.99 -6.00
C GLY A 101 -11.83 -11.12 -7.25
N SER A 102 -12.48 -9.96 -7.27
CA SER A 102 -12.44 -9.00 -8.38
C SER A 102 -11.22 -8.07 -8.29
N PHE A 103 -11.07 -7.22 -9.30
CA PHE A 103 -10.04 -6.18 -9.32
C PHE A 103 -10.70 -4.81 -9.39
N HIS A 104 -10.42 -3.95 -8.40
CA HIS A 104 -10.92 -2.58 -8.34
C HIS A 104 -9.78 -1.58 -8.28
N TYR A 105 -10.02 -0.37 -8.77
CA TYR A 105 -9.15 0.77 -8.44
C TYR A 105 -9.39 1.16 -6.99
N ALA A 106 -8.38 0.95 -6.15
CA ALA A 106 -8.49 1.12 -4.72
C ALA A 106 -7.17 1.60 -4.11
N TYR A 107 -7.27 1.90 -2.82
CA TYR A 107 -6.15 2.03 -1.90
C TYR A 107 -6.18 0.87 -0.91
N ASN A 108 -5.03 0.56 -0.36
CA ASN A 108 -4.89 -0.32 0.78
C ASN A 108 -4.83 0.53 2.06
N ALA A 109 -5.93 0.55 2.81
CA ALA A 109 -6.05 1.26 4.06
C ALA A 109 -5.57 0.38 5.21
N GLN A 110 -4.70 0.92 6.06
CA GLN A 110 -4.11 0.22 7.19
C GLN A 110 -4.41 0.97 8.48
N ALA A 111 -4.56 0.24 9.57
CA ALA A 111 -4.82 0.80 10.88
C ALA A 111 -4.16 -0.02 12.00
N ILE A 112 -3.72 0.68 13.04
CA ILE A 112 -3.43 0.09 14.36
C ILE A 112 -4.55 0.52 15.30
N VAL A 113 -5.07 -0.46 16.05
CA VAL A 113 -6.16 -0.28 17.01
C VAL A 113 -5.63 -0.64 18.40
N ASP A 114 -5.97 0.17 19.39
CA ASP A 114 -5.78 -0.17 20.80
C ASP A 114 -6.78 -1.27 21.20
N ALA A 115 -6.27 -2.41 21.67
CA ALA A 115 -7.09 -3.58 21.97
C ALA A 115 -8.02 -3.38 23.17
N ASP A 116 -7.60 -2.58 24.17
CA ASP A 116 -8.34 -2.39 25.41
C ASP A 116 -9.45 -1.33 25.24
N HIS A 117 -9.18 -0.28 24.47
CA HIS A 117 -10.05 0.88 24.31
C HIS A 117 -10.81 0.90 22.97
N GLN A 118 -10.45 0.01 22.04
CA GLN A 118 -11.06 -0.09 20.71
C GLN A 118 -11.01 1.20 19.88
N ILE A 119 -9.94 1.99 20.07
CA ILE A 119 -9.70 3.23 19.32
C ILE A 119 -8.60 3.04 18.29
N ILE A 120 -8.73 3.73 17.15
CA ILE A 120 -7.69 3.75 16.12
C ILE A 120 -6.59 4.72 16.56
N VAL A 121 -5.36 4.23 16.68
CA VAL A 121 -4.20 5.00 17.16
C VAL A 121 -3.21 5.37 16.05
N ALA A 122 -3.23 4.64 14.93
CA ALA A 122 -2.49 5.01 13.73
C ALA A 122 -3.23 4.53 12.49
N THR A 123 -3.16 5.29 11.40
CA THR A 123 -3.71 4.90 10.10
C THR A 123 -2.79 5.30 8.98
N THR A 124 -2.82 4.59 7.86
CA THR A 124 -2.28 5.10 6.61
C THR A 124 -3.11 4.61 5.43
N LEU A 125 -3.01 5.34 4.33
CA LEU A 125 -3.62 4.97 3.07
C LEU A 125 -2.50 4.80 2.06
N THR A 126 -2.34 3.61 1.50
CA THR A 126 -1.28 3.34 0.52
C THR A 126 -1.85 2.83 -0.78
N ASN A 127 -1.07 2.88 -1.84
CA ASN A 127 -1.39 2.27 -3.12
C ASN A 127 -0.62 0.96 -3.36
N ILE A 128 -0.14 0.34 -2.27
CA ILE A 128 0.58 -0.93 -2.27
C ILE A 128 -0.39 -2.04 -1.87
N GLY A 129 -0.64 -2.99 -2.77
CA GLY A 129 -1.62 -4.05 -2.55
C GLY A 129 -1.21 -5.16 -1.57
N VAL A 130 -0.03 -5.07 -0.95
CA VAL A 130 0.48 -6.04 0.03
C VAL A 130 0.75 -5.37 1.37
N ASP A 131 0.53 -6.12 2.45
CA ASP A 131 0.64 -5.60 3.82
C ASP A 131 2.05 -5.76 4.40
N VAL A 132 2.89 -6.62 3.81
CA VAL A 132 4.27 -6.89 4.26
C VAL A 132 5.18 -5.66 4.31
N GLU A 133 4.82 -4.56 3.64
CA GLU A 133 5.59 -3.32 3.66
C GLU A 133 5.09 -2.31 4.70
N GLN A 134 4.03 -2.66 5.46
CA GLN A 134 3.28 -1.69 6.26
C GLN A 134 3.58 -1.72 7.77
N VAL A 135 4.29 -2.73 8.29
CA VAL A 135 4.61 -2.79 9.74
C VAL A 135 5.41 -1.58 10.19
N VAL A 136 6.57 -1.34 9.57
CA VAL A 136 7.47 -0.25 9.92
C VAL A 136 6.78 1.13 9.90
N PRO A 137 6.16 1.57 8.77
CA PRO A 137 5.56 2.90 8.72
C PRO A 137 4.39 3.08 9.69
N LEU A 138 3.61 2.02 9.98
CA LEU A 138 2.51 2.11 10.94
C LEU A 138 3.01 2.19 12.38
N VAL A 139 4.05 1.43 12.75
CA VAL A 139 4.63 1.47 14.10
C VAL A 139 5.31 2.81 14.36
N GLU A 140 6.00 3.38 13.37
CA GLU A 140 6.55 4.73 13.48
C GLU A 140 5.44 5.78 13.68
N LYS A 141 4.34 5.65 12.96
CA LYS A 141 3.19 6.56 13.08
C LYS A 141 2.45 6.40 14.41
N LEU A 142 2.34 5.17 14.91
CA LEU A 142 1.86 4.87 16.25
C LEU A 142 2.71 5.61 17.27
N HIS A 143 4.03 5.42 17.24
CA HIS A 143 4.94 6.07 18.17
C HIS A 143 4.87 7.60 18.09
N ALA A 144 4.76 8.16 16.88
CA ALA A 144 4.58 9.60 16.71
C ALA A 144 3.26 10.12 17.31
N THR A 145 2.22 9.29 17.35
CA THR A 145 0.90 9.65 17.87
C THR A 145 0.81 9.51 19.39
N THR A 146 1.33 8.41 19.94
CA THR A 146 1.20 8.07 21.36
C THR A 146 2.41 8.51 22.19
N GLY A 147 3.54 8.80 21.56
CA GLY A 147 4.83 9.08 22.20
C GLY A 147 5.50 7.83 22.80
N VAL A 148 4.84 6.68 22.79
CA VAL A 148 5.31 5.43 23.41
C VAL A 148 4.92 4.22 22.56
N LEU A 149 5.76 3.20 22.55
CA LEU A 149 5.39 1.91 21.97
C LEU A 149 4.58 1.09 23.00
N PRO A 150 3.60 0.30 22.55
CA PRO A 150 2.78 -0.54 23.43
C PRO A 150 3.59 -1.72 23.96
N GLY A 151 3.04 -2.42 24.97
CA GLY A 151 3.65 -3.64 25.49
C GLY A 151 3.69 -4.77 24.45
N GLN A 152 2.67 -4.84 23.59
CA GLN A 152 2.52 -5.89 22.58
C GLN A 152 2.01 -5.29 21.27
N VAL A 153 2.55 -5.77 20.15
CA VAL A 153 2.08 -5.46 18.80
C VAL A 153 1.67 -6.75 18.11
N LEU A 154 0.38 -6.87 17.79
CA LEU A 154 -0.14 -8.02 17.06
C LEU A 154 -0.32 -7.65 15.58
N ALA A 155 0.13 -8.52 14.68
CA ALA A 155 -0.04 -8.35 13.24
C ALA A 155 -0.49 -9.66 12.57
N ASP A 156 -1.34 -9.53 11.55
CA ASP A 156 -1.82 -10.68 10.80
C ASP A 156 -0.74 -11.29 9.89
N ALA A 157 -1.09 -12.41 9.24
CA ALA A 157 -0.16 -13.14 8.39
C ALA A 157 0.21 -12.42 7.09
N GLY A 158 -0.59 -11.44 6.65
CA GLY A 158 -0.27 -10.55 5.54
C GLY A 158 0.93 -9.65 5.84
N TYR A 159 1.24 -9.40 7.11
CA TYR A 159 2.41 -8.62 7.54
C TYR A 159 3.68 -9.48 7.75
N CYS A 160 3.62 -10.80 7.63
CA CYS A 160 4.78 -11.66 7.89
C CYS A 160 5.81 -11.59 6.76
N SER A 161 6.99 -11.05 7.06
CA SER A 161 8.14 -11.00 6.15
C SER A 161 9.45 -11.04 6.93
N ALA A 162 10.55 -11.49 6.30
CA ALA A 162 11.87 -11.49 6.94
C ALA A 162 12.27 -10.08 7.41
N SER A 163 12.03 -9.06 6.59
CA SER A 163 12.31 -7.67 6.95
C SER A 163 11.51 -7.17 8.16
N ASN A 164 10.23 -7.56 8.27
CA ASN A 164 9.42 -7.16 9.42
C ASN A 164 9.82 -7.90 10.69
N LEU A 165 10.26 -9.15 10.58
CA LEU A 165 10.80 -9.90 11.70
C LEU A 165 12.14 -9.32 12.18
N ASP A 166 13.00 -8.89 11.27
CA ASP A 166 14.25 -8.24 11.66
C ASP A 166 14.01 -6.84 12.25
N TYR A 167 13.01 -6.10 11.75
CA TYR A 167 12.56 -4.86 12.37
C TYR A 167 12.01 -5.11 13.78
N ALA A 168 11.14 -6.10 13.96
CA ALA A 168 10.57 -6.47 15.26
C ALA A 168 11.68 -6.78 16.28
N LYS A 169 12.66 -7.63 15.92
CA LYS A 169 13.84 -7.89 16.77
C LYS A 169 14.59 -6.63 17.16
N THR A 170 14.74 -5.69 16.23
CA THR A 170 15.44 -4.42 16.47
C THR A 170 14.69 -3.58 17.51
N VAL A 171 13.37 -3.49 17.39
CA VAL A 171 12.51 -2.73 18.33
C VAL A 171 12.46 -3.41 19.70
N GLU A 172 12.30 -4.73 19.74
CA GLU A 172 12.33 -5.53 20.97
C GLU A 172 13.62 -5.29 21.75
N ALA A 173 14.77 -5.43 21.08
CA ALA A 173 16.07 -5.16 21.69
C ALA A 173 16.22 -3.71 22.15
N GLY A 174 15.79 -2.74 21.33
CA GLY A 174 15.84 -1.31 21.68
C GLY A 174 14.91 -0.92 22.83
N SER A 175 13.86 -1.70 23.07
CA SER A 175 12.91 -1.50 24.17
C SER A 175 13.28 -2.24 25.45
N ASP A 176 14.35 -3.04 25.44
CA ASP A 176 14.70 -3.99 26.52
C ASP A 176 13.57 -5.00 26.79
N GLY A 177 12.95 -5.50 25.72
CA GLY A 177 11.84 -6.46 25.77
C GLY A 177 10.51 -5.88 26.25
N ARG A 178 10.40 -4.56 26.44
CA ARG A 178 9.13 -3.93 26.88
C ARG A 178 8.07 -3.89 25.79
N THR A 179 8.46 -3.97 24.52
CA THR A 179 7.54 -4.08 23.37
C THR A 179 7.84 -5.37 22.64
N GLU A 180 6.89 -6.30 22.64
CA GLU A 180 6.98 -7.59 21.96
C GLU A 180 6.11 -7.63 20.69
N PHE A 181 6.58 -8.28 19.63
CA PHE A 181 5.83 -8.45 18.38
C PHE A 181 5.32 -9.88 18.20
N PHE A 182 4.03 -9.98 17.87
CA PHE A 182 3.37 -11.23 17.53
C PHE A 182 2.84 -11.14 16.11
N ILE A 183 3.64 -11.62 15.15
CA ILE A 183 3.27 -11.64 13.73
C ILE A 183 2.88 -13.07 13.35
N ALA A 184 1.63 -13.28 12.93
CA ALA A 184 1.17 -14.59 12.51
C ALA A 184 1.94 -15.09 11.27
N THR A 185 2.35 -16.36 11.24
CA THR A 185 3.12 -16.91 10.11
C THR A 185 2.25 -17.55 9.01
N GLY A 186 0.95 -17.64 9.25
CA GLY A 186 0.00 -18.24 8.32
C GLY A 186 -1.45 -17.91 8.67
N ARG A 187 -2.33 -18.12 7.70
CA ARG A 187 -3.78 -17.97 7.90
C ARG A 187 -4.38 -19.30 8.34
N MET A 188 -5.15 -19.28 9.40
CA MET A 188 -5.96 -20.42 9.82
C MET A 188 -7.20 -20.55 8.92
N LYS A 189 -7.61 -21.78 8.61
CA LYS A 189 -8.88 -22.03 7.95
C LYS A 189 -10.03 -21.75 8.91
N HIS A 190 -11.19 -21.43 8.36
CA HIS A 190 -12.40 -21.27 9.14
C HIS A 190 -12.71 -22.56 9.92
N GLY A 191 -12.81 -22.47 11.25
CA GLY A 191 -13.05 -23.60 12.15
C GLY A 191 -11.81 -24.42 12.51
N GLU A 192 -10.63 -24.09 11.99
CA GLU A 192 -9.37 -24.68 12.45
C GLU A 192 -9.10 -24.26 13.90
N ARG A 193 -8.67 -25.21 14.74
CA ARG A 193 -8.32 -24.95 16.13
C ARG A 193 -6.82 -25.16 16.30
N VAL A 194 -6.15 -24.19 16.91
CA VAL A 194 -4.78 -24.39 17.38
C VAL A 194 -4.84 -25.43 18.50
N PRO A 195 -4.16 -26.59 18.37
CA PRO A 195 -4.12 -27.57 19.44
C PRO A 195 -3.53 -26.93 20.70
N GLU A 196 -4.05 -27.29 21.87
CA GLU A 196 -3.50 -26.81 23.13
C GLU A 196 -2.02 -27.17 23.23
N VAL A 197 -1.21 -26.21 23.70
CA VAL A 197 0.21 -26.45 23.96
C VAL A 197 0.34 -27.64 24.93
N PRO A 198 1.13 -28.68 24.59
CA PRO A 198 1.32 -29.81 25.48
C PRO A 198 1.84 -29.31 26.82
N ARG A 199 1.13 -29.61 27.90
CA ARG A 199 1.66 -29.37 29.24
C ARG A 199 2.92 -30.23 29.39
N GLY A 200 4.06 -29.57 29.53
CA GLY A 200 5.34 -30.23 29.75
C GLY A 200 5.23 -31.22 30.91
N ARG A 201 5.86 -32.38 30.74
CA ARG A 201 5.85 -33.47 31.72
C ARG A 201 6.83 -33.21 32.85
#